data_AF-A0A5E3X7H8-F1
#
_entry.id   AF-A0A5E3X7H8-F1
#
_cell.length_a   1.000
_cell.length_b   1.000
_cell.length_c   1.000
_cell.angle_alpha   90.00
_cell.angle_beta   90.00
_cell.angle_gamma   90.00
#
_symmetry.space_group_name_H-M   'P 1'
#
loop_
_entity.id
_entity.type
_entity.pdbx_description
1 polymer ?
#
loop_
_entity_poly.entity_id
_entity_poly.type
_entity_poly.pdbx_seq_one_letter_code
_entity_poly.pdbx_strand_id
1 'polypeptide(L)'
;MPKDRSGKRRSLGHEPSAKAGSRAFAVQDNAVKHVEIGEMEDASGNEILRAMEAEQEAEAGPSLKKKEKRQLKHELFIQRLEETRAPYSKSHNRRIKRKERDEIAGGALKGLSSVLSQLDDAPAAAAADSGAEIEAAPQRARPRPGQIGEGKSAPLSKAQRKKALKTEKFRLPLIMQNPEFKANPFATIRTHAQNTLIQHQPPSGTA
;
A
#
# COMPACT_ATOMS: atom_id res chain seq x y z
N MET A 1 -22.39 22.97 49.18
CA MET A 1 -23.15 22.98 47.90
C MET A 1 -23.95 24.28 47.89
N PRO A 2 -23.94 25.10 46.82
CA PRO A 2 -24.20 24.72 45.43
C PRO A 2 -23.17 25.20 44.38
N LYS A 3 -23.29 24.61 43.18
CA LYS A 3 -22.42 24.69 41.99
C LYS A 3 -22.86 25.78 40.99
N ASP A 4 -22.01 25.96 39.96
CA ASP A 4 -22.36 26.30 38.57
C ASP A 4 -22.65 27.81 38.28
N ARG A 5 -22.30 28.46 37.16
CA ARG A 5 -21.98 28.06 35.77
C ARG A 5 -21.44 29.29 34.98
N SER A 6 -20.81 29.01 33.83
CA SER A 6 -20.85 29.82 32.58
C SER A 6 -19.67 30.75 32.22
N GLY A 7 -18.45 30.23 32.26
CA GLY A 7 -17.46 30.61 31.25
C GLY A 7 -17.66 29.82 29.96
N LYS A 8 -18.19 30.45 28.89
CA LYS A 8 -17.73 30.25 27.49
C LYS A 8 -18.55 31.06 26.48
N ARG A 9 -17.96 32.15 26.00
CA ARG A 9 -18.24 32.72 24.68
C ARG A 9 -17.93 31.65 23.63
N ARG A 10 -18.95 31.15 22.92
CA ARG A 10 -18.79 30.32 21.70
C ARG A 10 -19.13 31.18 20.50
N SER A 11 -18.11 31.77 19.90
CA SER A 11 -18.15 32.25 18.52
C SER A 11 -16.72 32.41 18.03
N LEU A 12 -16.09 31.28 17.72
CA LEU A 12 -14.88 31.22 16.89
C LEU A 12 -15.21 30.21 15.80
N GLY A 13 -15.31 30.72 14.58
CA GLY A 13 -15.86 30.05 13.41
C GLY A 13 -15.27 28.66 13.17
N HIS A 14 -16.15 27.70 12.97
CA HIS A 14 -15.78 26.47 12.29
C HIS A 14 -15.69 26.78 10.80
N GLU A 15 -14.53 26.54 10.19
CA GLU A 15 -14.44 26.46 8.73
C GLU A 15 -15.19 25.22 8.23
N PRO A 16 -15.90 25.30 7.09
CA PRO A 16 -16.56 24.15 6.50
C PRO A 16 -15.52 23.12 6.04
N SER A 17 -15.38 22.05 6.85
CA SER A 17 -14.59 20.87 6.51
C SER A 17 -15.35 20.01 5.50
N ALA A 18 -15.13 20.25 4.21
CA ALA A 18 -15.05 19.22 3.16
C ALA A 18 -14.89 19.88 1.79
N LYS A 19 -13.67 19.85 1.23
CA LYS A 19 -13.57 19.84 -0.24
C LYS A 19 -14.18 18.51 -0.68
N ALA A 20 -15.23 18.56 -1.49
CA ALA A 20 -15.77 17.36 -2.12
C ALA A 20 -14.64 16.74 -2.95
N GLY A 21 -14.04 15.65 -2.45
CA GLY A 21 -13.10 14.87 -3.23
C GLY A 21 -13.79 14.48 -4.54
N SER A 22 -13.07 14.57 -5.66
CA SER A 22 -13.51 14.03 -6.94
C SER A 22 -14.13 12.66 -6.68
N ARG A 23 -15.39 12.48 -7.06
CA ARG A 23 -16.11 11.22 -6.87
C ARG A 23 -15.32 10.12 -7.58
N ALA A 24 -14.51 9.37 -6.84
CA ALA A 24 -13.98 8.11 -7.30
C ALA A 24 -15.18 7.17 -7.34
N PHE A 25 -15.71 6.92 -8.54
CA PHE A 25 -16.73 5.91 -8.72
C PHE A 25 -16.16 4.58 -8.23
N ALA A 26 -16.90 3.87 -7.37
CA ALA A 26 -16.52 2.55 -6.87
C ALA A 26 -16.78 1.45 -7.94
N VAL A 27 -16.57 1.79 -9.20
CA VAL A 27 -16.71 0.91 -10.34
C VAL A 27 -15.29 0.53 -10.75
N GLN A 28 -15.04 -0.77 -10.95
CA GLN A 28 -13.72 -1.25 -11.38
C GLN A 28 -13.38 -0.59 -12.72
N ASP A 29 -12.12 -0.21 -12.94
CA ASP A 29 -11.71 0.43 -14.21
C ASP A 29 -12.04 -0.44 -15.43
N ASN A 30 -12.06 -1.76 -15.26
CA ASN A 30 -12.47 -2.73 -16.29
C ASN A 30 -13.97 -2.70 -16.64
N ALA A 31 -14.81 -2.03 -15.85
CA ALA A 31 -16.25 -1.93 -16.08
C ALA A 31 -16.66 -0.58 -16.70
N VAL A 32 -15.72 0.36 -16.88
CA VAL A 32 -15.96 1.62 -17.58
C VAL A 32 -15.33 1.51 -18.97
N LYS A 33 -16.14 1.19 -19.98
CA LYS A 33 -15.70 1.23 -21.38
C LYS A 33 -15.50 2.69 -21.79
N HIS A 34 -14.32 3.02 -22.29
CA HIS A 34 -14.09 4.28 -22.99
C HIS A 34 -14.87 4.22 -24.30
N VAL A 35 -15.85 5.10 -24.48
CA VAL A 35 -16.63 5.19 -25.73
C VAL A 35 -16.15 6.44 -26.46
N GLU A 36 -15.49 6.25 -27.59
CA GLU A 36 -15.10 7.35 -28.47
C GLU A 36 -16.35 7.88 -29.19
N ILE A 37 -16.71 9.13 -28.87
CA ILE A 37 -17.91 9.77 -29.41
C ILE A 37 -17.64 10.10 -30.87
N GLY A 38 -18.16 9.28 -31.79
CA GLY A 38 -18.08 9.49 -33.24
C GLY A 38 -17.80 8.23 -34.08
N GLU A 39 -17.38 7.12 -33.49
CA GLU A 39 -16.98 5.92 -34.25
C GLU A 39 -18.12 5.22 -35.02
N MET A 40 -19.38 5.46 -34.65
CA MET A 40 -20.56 4.85 -35.27
C MET A 40 -21.47 5.85 -35.99
N GLU A 41 -20.95 7.01 -36.41
CA GLU A 41 -21.76 8.03 -37.12
C GLU A 41 -22.31 7.54 -38.47
N ASP A 42 -21.59 6.64 -39.15
CA ASP A 42 -21.97 6.10 -40.46
C ASP A 42 -22.75 4.76 -40.38
N ALA A 43 -22.91 4.19 -39.19
CA ALA A 43 -23.54 2.89 -39.01
C ALA A 43 -25.08 2.99 -38.98
N SER A 44 -25.75 2.06 -39.65
CA SER A 44 -27.21 1.98 -39.61
C SER A 44 -27.68 1.60 -38.20
N GLY A 45 -28.75 2.22 -37.70
CA GLY A 45 -29.25 1.95 -36.33
C GLY A 45 -29.53 0.48 -36.03
N ASN A 46 -29.86 -0.33 -37.05
CA ASN A 46 -30.06 -1.78 -36.89
C ASN A 46 -28.74 -2.56 -36.68
N GLU A 47 -27.63 -2.06 -37.21
CA GLU A 47 -26.30 -2.65 -37.03
C GLU A 47 -25.75 -2.34 -35.64
N ILE A 48 -26.00 -1.13 -35.15
CA ILE A 48 -25.66 -0.70 -33.78
C ILE A 48 -26.38 -1.59 -32.75
N LEU A 49 -27.68 -1.84 -32.94
CA LEU A 49 -28.46 -2.71 -32.04
C LEU A 49 -27.92 -4.15 -32.02
N ARG A 50 -27.55 -4.71 -33.18
CA ARG A 50 -26.97 -6.07 -33.26
C ARG A 50 -25.58 -6.17 -32.66
N ALA A 51 -24.75 -5.13 -32.82
CA ALA A 51 -23.42 -5.08 -32.21
C ALA A 51 -23.51 -5.03 -30.67
N MET A 52 -24.47 -4.26 -30.14
CA MET A 52 -24.72 -4.21 -28.69
C MET A 52 -25.24 -5.56 -28.15
N GLU A 53 -26.13 -6.24 -28.86
CA GLU A 53 -26.62 -7.56 -28.47
C GLU A 53 -25.50 -8.61 -28.49
N ALA A 54 -24.63 -8.60 -29.50
CA ALA A 54 -23.50 -9.51 -29.60
C ALA A 54 -22.43 -9.29 -28.51
N GLU A 55 -22.12 -8.04 -28.15
CA GLU A 55 -21.23 -7.73 -27.02
C GLU A 55 -21.83 -8.15 -25.68
N GLN A 56 -23.15 -8.01 -25.52
CA GLN A 56 -23.85 -8.39 -24.30
C GLN A 56 -23.90 -9.91 -24.11
N GLU A 57 -23.99 -10.68 -25.20
CA GLU A 57 -23.89 -12.14 -25.18
C GLU A 57 -22.45 -12.63 -24.90
N ALA A 58 -21.43 -11.90 -25.37
CA ALA A 58 -20.03 -12.22 -25.10
C ALA A 58 -19.60 -11.92 -23.64
N GLU A 59 -20.17 -10.89 -23.01
CA GLU A 59 -19.89 -10.52 -21.60
C GLU A 59 -20.77 -11.24 -20.58
N ALA A 60 -21.87 -11.86 -21.03
CA ALA A 60 -22.69 -12.73 -20.20
C ALA A 60 -21.99 -14.08 -20.01
N GLY A 61 -20.96 -14.10 -19.15
CA GLY A 61 -20.34 -15.34 -18.67
C GLY A 61 -21.38 -16.37 -18.21
N PRO A 62 -21.03 -17.67 -18.19
CA PRO A 62 -21.99 -18.76 -18.06
C PRO A 62 -22.95 -18.49 -16.90
N SER A 63 -24.24 -18.35 -17.23
CA SER A 63 -25.27 -17.99 -16.26
C SER A 63 -25.45 -19.15 -15.28
N LEU A 64 -24.67 -19.15 -14.19
CA LEU A 64 -24.72 -20.21 -13.19
C LEU A 64 -26.14 -20.33 -12.66
N LYS A 65 -26.64 -21.57 -12.61
CA LYS A 65 -27.98 -21.84 -12.11
C LYS A 65 -28.07 -21.37 -10.66
N LYS A 66 -29.25 -20.92 -10.22
CA LYS A 66 -29.45 -20.45 -8.83
C LYS A 66 -28.98 -21.48 -7.79
N LYS A 67 -29.08 -22.77 -8.10
CA LYS A 67 -28.60 -23.88 -7.28
C LYS A 67 -27.07 -23.87 -7.14
N GLU A 68 -26.34 -23.75 -8.24
CA GLU A 68 -24.87 -23.66 -8.26
C GLU A 68 -24.39 -22.42 -7.50
N LYS A 69 -25.02 -21.25 -7.72
CA LYS A 69 -24.69 -20.04 -6.96
C LYS A 69 -24.90 -20.22 -5.46
N ARG A 70 -25.93 -20.96 -5.03
CA ARG A 70 -26.21 -21.26 -3.62
C ARG A 70 -25.18 -22.23 -3.04
N GLN A 71 -24.78 -23.25 -3.80
CA GLN A 71 -23.75 -24.20 -3.41
C GLN A 71 -22.40 -23.51 -3.25
N LEU A 72 -21.97 -22.71 -4.23
CA LEU A 72 -20.73 -21.93 -4.15
C LEU A 72 -20.71 -21.00 -2.93
N LYS A 73 -21.82 -20.31 -2.65
CA LYS A 73 -21.93 -19.47 -1.44
C LYS A 73 -21.82 -20.29 -0.16
N HIS A 74 -22.41 -21.48 -0.13
CA HIS A 74 -22.36 -22.38 1.03
C HIS A 74 -20.95 -22.93 1.25
N GLU A 75 -20.28 -23.37 0.19
CA GLU A 75 -18.90 -23.86 0.21
C GLU A 75 -17.92 -22.77 0.66
N LEU A 76 -18.01 -21.57 0.08
CA LEU A 76 -17.19 -20.42 0.51
C LEU A 76 -17.42 -20.05 1.97
N PHE A 77 -18.66 -20.19 2.45
CA PHE A 77 -18.97 -19.93 3.85
C PHE A 77 -18.37 -20.99 4.78
N ILE A 78 -18.43 -22.27 4.42
CA ILE A 78 -17.79 -23.37 5.16
C ILE A 78 -16.26 -23.17 5.18
N GLN A 79 -15.64 -22.91 4.03
CA GLN A 79 -14.21 -22.62 3.94
C GLN A 79 -13.81 -21.45 4.86
N ARG A 80 -14.61 -20.37 4.89
CA ARG A 80 -14.36 -19.25 5.80
C ARG A 80 -14.47 -19.64 7.27
N LEU A 81 -15.42 -20.51 7.63
CA LEU A 81 -15.53 -21.02 9.01
C LEU A 81 -14.36 -21.93 9.37
N GLU A 82 -13.93 -22.78 8.46
CA GLU A 82 -12.75 -23.64 8.63
C GLU A 82 -11.47 -22.81 8.78
N GLU A 83 -11.30 -21.75 8.00
CA GLU A 83 -10.19 -20.80 8.16
C GLU A 83 -10.19 -20.13 9.55
N THR A 84 -11.38 -19.88 10.14
CA THR A 84 -11.47 -19.34 11.51
C THR A 84 -11.21 -20.38 12.59
N ARG A 85 -11.43 -21.67 12.29
CA ARG A 85 -11.14 -22.81 13.18
C ARG A 85 -9.72 -23.36 13.01
N ALA A 86 -8.94 -22.79 12.09
CA ALA A 86 -7.57 -23.22 11.88
C ALA A 86 -6.81 -23.18 13.22
N PRO A 87 -6.10 -24.27 13.59
CA PRO A 87 -5.44 -24.41 14.90
C PRO A 87 -4.30 -23.39 15.11
N TYR A 88 -3.94 -22.66 14.07
CA TYR A 88 -2.86 -21.70 14.09
C TYR A 88 -3.35 -20.26 13.92
N SER A 89 -2.70 -19.35 14.64
CA SER A 89 -3.04 -17.93 14.63
C SER A 89 -2.92 -17.30 13.23
N LYS A 90 -3.63 -16.18 12.99
CA LYS A 90 -3.52 -15.36 11.76
C LYS A 90 -2.07 -14.97 11.40
N SER A 91 -1.18 -14.88 12.40
CA SER A 91 0.25 -14.62 12.19
C SER A 91 0.97 -15.81 11.57
N HIS A 92 0.62 -17.03 12.00
CA HIS A 92 1.18 -18.27 11.48
C HIS A 92 0.79 -18.47 10.00
N ASN A 93 -0.49 -18.26 9.65
CA ASN A 93 -0.95 -18.37 8.27
C ASN A 93 -0.29 -17.31 7.35
N ARG A 94 -0.01 -16.11 7.87
CA ARG A 94 0.78 -15.10 7.13
C ARG A 94 2.23 -15.54 6.93
N ARG A 95 2.82 -16.25 7.88
CA ARG A 95 4.18 -16.77 7.78
C ARG A 95 4.25 -17.95 6.80
N ILE A 96 3.27 -18.86 6.84
CA ILE A 96 3.12 -19.95 5.85
C ILE A 96 2.96 -19.36 4.45
N LYS A 97 2.01 -18.45 4.21
CA LYS A 97 1.83 -17.82 2.89
C LYS A 97 3.05 -17.03 2.39
N ARG A 98 3.89 -16.52 3.29
CA ARG A 98 5.17 -15.92 2.89
C ARG A 98 6.17 -16.99 2.49
N LYS A 99 6.34 -18.03 3.32
CA LYS A 99 7.20 -19.17 2.99
C LYS A 99 6.80 -19.84 1.68
N GLU A 100 5.53 -20.12 1.47
CA GLU A 100 5.01 -20.69 0.22
C GLU A 100 5.32 -19.78 -0.98
N ARG A 101 5.15 -18.46 -0.84
CA ARG A 101 5.52 -17.51 -1.91
C ARG A 101 7.03 -17.46 -2.12
N ASP A 102 7.81 -17.49 -1.06
CA ASP A 102 9.27 -17.50 -1.11
C ASP A 102 9.79 -18.82 -1.69
N GLU A 103 9.10 -19.95 -1.49
CA GLU A 103 9.40 -21.25 -2.07
C GLU A 103 9.05 -21.30 -3.58
N ILE A 104 7.89 -20.77 -3.95
CA ILE A 104 7.44 -20.69 -5.35
C ILE A 104 8.31 -19.69 -6.14
N ALA A 105 8.54 -18.49 -5.60
CA ALA A 105 9.32 -17.44 -6.25
C ALA A 105 10.85 -17.64 -6.11
N GLY A 106 11.31 -18.34 -5.07
CA GLY A 106 12.72 -18.60 -4.78
C GLY A 106 13.30 -19.82 -5.49
N GLY A 107 12.56 -20.43 -6.42
CA GLY A 107 13.12 -21.44 -7.32
C GLY A 107 12.97 -22.89 -6.85
N ALA A 108 12.08 -23.22 -5.90
CA ALA A 108 11.74 -24.63 -5.66
C ALA A 108 11.11 -25.30 -6.89
N LEU A 109 10.39 -24.51 -7.71
CA LEU A 109 9.93 -24.91 -9.04
C LEU A 109 11.07 -25.20 -10.02
N LYS A 110 12.27 -24.65 -9.80
CA LYS A 110 13.47 -24.90 -10.63
C LYS A 110 14.05 -26.30 -10.39
N GLY A 111 13.88 -26.84 -9.18
CA GLY A 111 14.24 -28.21 -8.83
C GLY A 111 13.22 -29.24 -9.30
N LEU A 112 11.92 -28.91 -9.29
CA LEU A 112 10.89 -29.75 -9.91
C LEU A 112 10.96 -29.70 -11.43
N SER A 113 11.24 -28.55 -12.03
CA SER A 113 11.47 -28.43 -13.48
C SER A 113 12.71 -29.20 -13.91
N SER A 114 13.79 -29.26 -13.10
CA SER A 114 14.96 -30.08 -13.46
C SER A 114 14.67 -31.58 -13.39
N VAL A 115 13.83 -32.03 -12.45
CA VAL A 115 13.40 -33.44 -12.38
C VAL A 115 12.43 -33.78 -13.52
N LEU A 116 11.56 -32.85 -13.91
CA LEU A 116 10.71 -33.00 -15.10
C LEU A 116 11.54 -32.98 -16.40
N SER A 117 12.52 -32.08 -16.54
CA SER A 117 13.42 -32.05 -17.69
C SER A 117 14.31 -33.29 -17.81
N GLN A 118 14.68 -33.92 -16.70
CA GLN A 118 15.39 -35.21 -16.72
C GLN A 118 14.51 -36.39 -17.18
N LEU A 119 13.19 -36.23 -17.18
CA LEU A 119 12.23 -37.18 -17.76
C LEU A 119 11.88 -36.85 -19.23
N ASP A 120 12.07 -35.59 -19.66
CA ASP A 120 11.71 -35.08 -20.99
C ASP A 120 12.89 -35.00 -21.99
N ASP A 121 14.10 -35.46 -21.63
CA ASP A 121 15.25 -35.48 -22.54
C ASP A 121 15.14 -36.61 -23.60
N ALA A 122 14.34 -36.33 -24.63
CA ALA A 122 14.56 -36.75 -26.02
C ALA A 122 14.44 -35.49 -26.91
N PRO A 123 15.30 -35.31 -27.93
CA PRO A 123 15.82 -33.97 -28.26
C PRO A 123 15.05 -33.22 -29.36
N ALA A 124 14.93 -31.89 -29.24
CA ALA A 124 14.89 -30.97 -30.39
C ALA A 124 15.18 -29.50 -30.02
N ALA A 125 16.38 -29.06 -30.41
CA ALA A 125 16.81 -27.77 -30.97
C ALA A 125 16.09 -26.42 -30.66
N ALA A 126 16.90 -25.50 -30.10
CA ALA A 126 17.19 -24.12 -30.53
C ALA A 126 16.04 -23.11 -30.80
N ALA A 127 16.01 -22.02 -30.00
CA ALA A 127 16.04 -20.63 -30.48
C ALA A 127 16.25 -19.64 -29.32
N ALA A 128 16.94 -18.55 -29.61
CA ALA A 128 17.46 -17.56 -28.68
C ALA A 128 16.51 -16.36 -28.44
N ASP A 129 16.67 -15.76 -27.27
CA ASP A 129 16.69 -14.32 -26.94
C ASP A 129 15.46 -13.42 -27.22
N SER A 130 14.89 -12.85 -26.16
CA SER A 130 14.73 -11.39 -25.95
C SER A 130 13.71 -11.05 -24.85
N GLY A 131 14.01 -10.02 -24.05
CA GLY A 131 12.98 -9.17 -23.41
C GLY A 131 12.75 -9.33 -21.91
N ALA A 132 13.75 -9.03 -21.08
CA ALA A 132 13.54 -8.75 -19.66
C ALA A 132 13.03 -7.32 -19.45
N GLU A 133 11.72 -7.13 -19.29
CA GLU A 133 11.15 -5.88 -18.76
C GLU A 133 10.97 -5.98 -17.24
N ILE A 134 11.82 -5.23 -16.53
CA ILE A 134 11.75 -5.02 -15.10
C ILE A 134 10.74 -3.89 -14.86
N GLU A 135 9.52 -4.23 -14.48
CA GLU A 135 8.54 -3.23 -14.05
C GLU A 135 9.01 -2.50 -12.78
N ALA A 136 9.20 -1.20 -12.95
CA ALA A 136 9.66 -0.28 -11.93
C ALA A 136 8.58 0.00 -10.87
N ALA A 137 8.89 -0.35 -9.62
CA ALA A 137 8.13 0.14 -8.48
C ALA A 137 8.29 1.67 -8.32
N PRO A 138 7.24 2.43 -7.95
CA PRO A 138 7.33 3.88 -7.82
C PRO A 138 8.17 4.25 -6.60
N GLN A 139 9.41 4.71 -6.85
CA GLN A 139 10.27 5.26 -5.82
C GLN A 139 9.73 6.63 -5.40
N ARG A 140 9.16 6.71 -4.19
CA ARG A 140 8.83 8.00 -3.58
C ARG A 140 10.13 8.79 -3.39
N ALA A 141 10.19 9.96 -4.03
CA ALA A 141 11.33 10.87 -3.97
C ALA A 141 11.73 11.14 -2.50
N ARG A 142 13.01 10.94 -2.20
CA ARG A 142 13.57 11.31 -0.89
C ARG A 142 13.63 12.83 -0.83
N PRO A 143 13.19 13.48 0.26
CA PRO A 143 13.29 14.93 0.39
C PRO A 143 14.76 15.35 0.38
N ARG A 144 15.07 16.40 -0.38
CA ARG A 144 16.43 16.94 -0.50
C ARG A 144 16.83 17.61 0.83
N PRO A 145 18.07 17.39 1.32
CA PRO A 145 18.55 18.10 2.50
C PRO A 145 18.64 19.60 2.19
N GLY A 146 17.96 20.43 2.98
CA GLY A 146 17.98 21.90 2.86
C GLY A 146 16.67 22.57 2.44
N GLN A 147 15.62 21.82 2.09
CA GLN A 147 14.32 22.40 1.76
C GLN A 147 13.53 22.75 3.04
N ILE A 148 13.71 23.99 3.52
CA ILE A 148 12.94 24.57 4.62
C ILE A 148 11.69 25.23 4.01
N GLY A 149 10.50 24.68 4.27
CA GLY A 149 9.25 25.27 3.79
C GLY A 149 8.08 24.31 3.64
N GLU A 150 8.34 23.02 3.38
CA GLU A 150 7.31 21.98 3.45
C GLU A 150 7.22 21.46 4.88
N GLY A 151 6.68 22.30 5.75
CA GLY A 151 6.41 21.94 7.14
C GLY A 151 5.53 20.69 7.24
N LYS A 152 5.67 20.00 8.37
CA LYS A 152 4.90 18.82 8.85
C LYS A 152 3.39 19.08 8.98
N SER A 153 2.72 19.61 7.97
CA SER A 153 1.26 19.82 7.98
C SER A 153 0.52 18.47 7.93
N ALA A 154 1.13 17.47 7.28
CA ALA A 154 0.67 16.10 7.33
C ALA A 154 1.26 15.38 8.56
N PRO A 155 0.43 14.84 9.48
CA PRO A 155 0.94 14.04 10.58
C PRO A 155 1.66 12.80 10.04
N LEU A 156 2.76 12.41 10.71
CA LEU A 156 3.50 11.19 10.39
C LEU A 156 2.55 10.00 10.21
N SER A 157 2.79 9.20 9.18
CA SER A 157 1.99 8.01 8.92
C SER A 157 2.06 7.05 10.12
N LYS A 158 1.04 6.19 10.30
CA LYS A 158 1.01 5.22 11.43
C LYS A 158 2.28 4.35 11.47
N ALA A 159 2.83 3.98 10.30
CA ALA A 159 4.06 3.21 10.20
C ALA A 159 5.29 4.03 10.61
N GLN A 160 5.39 5.28 10.15
CA GLN A 160 6.48 6.18 10.54
C GLN A 160 6.47 6.47 12.04
N ARG A 161 5.29 6.72 12.63
CA ARG A 161 5.15 6.88 14.10
C ARG A 161 5.62 5.64 14.85
N LYS A 162 5.24 4.44 14.42
CA LYS A 162 5.71 3.20 15.04
C LYS A 162 7.23 3.04 14.95
N LYS A 163 7.83 3.40 13.80
CA LYS A 163 9.29 3.35 13.63
C LYS A 163 9.97 4.35 14.56
N ALA A 164 9.50 5.60 14.61
CA ALA A 164 10.00 6.63 15.51
C ALA A 164 9.87 6.23 16.99
N LEU A 165 8.74 5.67 17.41
CA LEU A 165 8.58 5.19 18.78
C LEU A 165 9.54 4.03 19.10
N LYS A 166 9.82 3.14 18.15
CA LYS A 166 10.81 2.07 18.36
C LYS A 166 12.22 2.65 18.52
N THR A 167 12.61 3.61 17.70
CA THR A 167 13.93 4.23 17.81
C THR A 167 14.08 4.99 19.12
N GLU A 168 13.05 5.73 19.54
CA GLU A 168 13.07 6.45 20.83
C GLU A 168 13.14 5.51 22.03
N LYS A 169 12.47 4.34 21.97
CA LYS A 169 12.58 3.33 23.04
C LYS A 169 14.00 2.86 23.29
N PHE A 170 14.83 2.74 22.25
CA PHE A 170 16.25 2.38 22.39
C PHE A 170 17.12 3.58 22.76
N ARG A 171 16.78 4.78 22.26
CA ARG A 171 17.54 6.01 22.49
C ARG A 171 17.43 6.52 23.94
N LEU A 172 16.23 6.50 24.52
CA LEU A 172 15.99 7.10 25.84
C LEU A 172 16.83 6.47 26.98
N PRO A 173 16.93 5.13 27.10
CA PRO A 173 17.81 4.52 28.11
C PRO A 173 19.27 4.95 27.96
N LEU A 174 19.76 5.08 26.72
CA LEU A 174 21.14 5.49 26.47
C LEU A 174 21.39 6.94 26.90
N ILE A 175 20.43 7.84 26.64
CA ILE A 175 20.50 9.23 27.14
C ILE A 175 20.49 9.25 28.67
N MET A 176 19.62 8.45 29.28
CA MET A 176 19.50 8.35 30.73
C MET A 176 20.74 7.76 31.40
N GLN A 177 21.54 6.94 30.70
CA GLN A 177 22.79 6.38 31.22
C GLN A 177 23.93 7.39 31.26
N ASN A 178 23.88 8.47 30.46
CA ASN A 178 24.95 9.46 30.42
C ASN A 178 25.06 10.23 31.75
N PRO A 179 26.24 10.28 32.38
CA PRO A 179 26.41 10.93 33.69
C PRO A 179 26.16 12.43 33.64
N GLU A 180 26.59 13.10 32.55
CA GLU A 180 26.34 14.53 32.34
C GLU A 180 24.85 14.85 32.27
N PHE A 181 24.07 13.99 31.59
CA PHE A 181 22.62 14.15 31.48
C PHE A 181 21.91 13.95 32.81
N LYS A 182 22.37 12.99 33.64
CA LYS A 182 21.87 12.79 35.01
C LYS A 182 22.18 13.98 35.92
N ALA A 183 23.35 14.60 35.76
CA ALA A 183 23.78 15.74 36.58
C ALA A 183 23.03 17.02 36.21
N ASN A 184 22.96 17.38 34.92
CA ASN A 184 22.22 18.55 34.46
C ASN A 184 21.71 18.37 33.01
N PRO A 185 20.45 17.94 32.82
CA PRO A 185 19.91 17.65 31.50
C PRO A 185 19.84 18.91 30.61
N PHE A 186 19.54 20.07 31.20
CA PHE A 186 19.44 21.33 30.43
C PHE A 186 20.79 21.81 29.93
N ALA A 187 21.85 21.67 30.73
CA ALA A 187 23.20 21.99 30.30
C ALA A 187 23.65 21.07 29.16
N THR A 188 23.44 19.75 29.29
CA THR A 188 23.77 18.78 28.23
C THR A 188 23.00 19.04 26.93
N ILE A 189 21.71 19.37 27.01
CA ILE A 189 20.92 19.75 25.83
C ILE A 189 21.46 21.03 25.18
N ARG A 190 21.85 22.04 25.99
CA ARG A 190 22.44 23.29 25.49
C ARG A 190 23.75 23.02 24.74
N THR A 191 24.66 22.26 25.34
CA THR A 191 25.94 21.89 24.72
C THR A 191 25.72 21.05 23.46
N HIS A 192 24.80 20.09 23.49
CA HIS A 192 24.46 19.29 22.32
C HIS A 192 23.92 20.16 21.17
N ALA A 193 23.01 21.08 21.47
CA ALA A 193 22.45 22.00 20.48
C ALA A 193 23.52 22.94 19.91
N GLN A 194 24.42 23.47 20.75
CA GLN A 194 25.55 24.28 20.28
C GLN A 194 26.44 23.48 19.31
N ASN A 195 26.77 22.23 19.66
CA ASN A 195 27.60 21.38 18.81
C ASN A 195 26.91 20.99 17.49
N THR A 196 25.60 20.77 17.48
CA THR A 196 24.87 20.43 16.25
C THR A 196 24.61 21.66 15.37
N LEU A 197 24.35 22.84 15.95
CA LEU A 197 24.18 24.08 15.20
C LEU A 197 25.46 24.48 14.45
N ILE A 198 26.63 24.31 15.06
CA ILE A 198 27.94 24.59 14.42
C ILE A 198 28.13 23.73 13.16
N GLN A 199 27.66 22.47 13.15
CA GLN A 199 27.80 21.57 12.01
C GLN A 199 26.84 21.89 10.85
N HIS A 200 25.77 22.64 11.11
CA HIS A 200 24.77 23.02 10.11
C HIS A 200 24.94 24.45 9.60
N GLN A 201 25.95 25.17 10.09
CA GLN A 201 26.33 26.45 9.50
C GLN A 201 26.93 26.16 8.12
N PRO A 202 26.30 26.62 7.01
CA PRO A 202 26.91 26.48 5.70
C PRO A 202 28.29 27.16 5.75
N PRO A 203 29.32 26.63 5.07
CA PRO A 203 30.61 27.29 5.01
C PRO A 203 30.35 28.72 4.55
N SER A 204 30.69 29.70 5.39
CA SER A 204 30.54 31.11 5.08
C SER A 204 31.38 31.41 3.84
N GLY A 205 30.71 31.40 2.69
CA GLY A 205 31.30 31.73 1.40
C GLY A 205 31.80 33.16 1.42
N THR A 206 33.12 33.26 1.39
CA THR A 206 33.93 34.31 0.78
C THR A 206 33.17 35.15 -0.25
N ALA A 207 33.18 36.47 -0.02
CA ALA A 207 32.91 37.49 -1.03
C ALA A 207 33.92 37.42 -2.19
#